data_AF-A0A7C3Y3M1-F1
#
_entry.id   AF-A0A7C3Y3M1-F1
#
_cell.length_a   1.000
_cell.length_b   1.000
_cell.length_c   1.000
_cell.angle_alpha   90.00
_cell.angle_beta   90.00
_cell.angle_gamma   90.00
#
_symmetry.space_group_name_H-M   'P 1'
#
loop_
_entity.id
_entity.type
_entity.pdbx_description
1 polymer ?
#
loop_
_entity_poly.entity_id
_entity_poly.type
_entity_poly.pdbx_seq_one_letter_code
_entity_poly.pdbx_strand_id
1 'polypeptide(L)'
;MPTVTVVFYNVGYHFGGSDYYPAWFHRDQAVDWMRRAYPLNSLVAWYRSTMFGNASRYMDEYGNWVLSTPSCDQVNSLLMGKKAWDMVFSAGIPTGSHYYGMVSDVIGFMRGCAIDIPGLVASGPTGTGTWGWDFDGSYGDWYAGHELAHTYGCGHANYCGAGGGPSYPYAGGRISPSLSGDTAIFGFDVSTKAIYGPNWKDVMTYCDNQWLGDFTYEGLMSYFQSHPVSPPSDLRSLNQTDRLLVAGSINPETHQVDLASLYVIPNAGDVETRVPGDYAIVLRGAGGGELARYPFTPDPMHIGADPGGKPSVELLAISELVPYVAGTARVDVEGPSGLLKSVLAGSNSPTVNVTSPAGGEVFSGSTITVTWTANDSDGDPLTFSVQYSPDNGASWEMVAQDLTGNSVVLDTINIAAGQPNQSRFRVWASDGIHSGSGMSGPFTVPNHPPTVTITLPAHDVSVTISQTVALEAEAYDIDQGTMDDASIQWTSNLDGLLGTGAQLSIASLTPGQHTVTVMATDDKGAQATDTVLVTVVGDVTPPAEPVIIYLPIIVRP
;
A
#
# COMPACT_ATOMS: atom_id res chain seq x y z
N MET A 1 5.11 12.74 17.33
CA MET A 1 5.17 11.69 16.30
C MET A 1 3.86 11.73 15.54
N PRO A 2 3.84 11.58 14.22
CA PRO A 2 2.61 11.67 13.41
C PRO A 2 1.78 10.39 13.52
N THR A 3 0.51 10.50 13.13
CA THR A 3 -0.25 9.36 12.63
C THR A 3 0.03 9.24 11.14
N VAL A 4 0.54 8.09 10.70
CA VAL A 4 0.73 7.78 9.27
C VAL A 4 -0.42 6.92 8.80
N THR A 5 -0.84 7.14 7.56
CA THR A 5 -1.94 6.41 6.95
C THR A 5 -1.50 5.78 5.64
N VAL A 6 -1.70 4.46 5.51
CA VAL A 6 -1.26 3.69 4.34
C VAL A 6 -2.39 2.80 3.82
N VAL A 7 -2.62 2.80 2.51
CA VAL A 7 -3.49 1.85 1.82
C VAL A 7 -2.61 0.75 1.23
N PHE A 8 -2.66 -0.44 1.80
CA PHE A 8 -2.00 -1.62 1.26
C PHE A 8 -2.89 -2.31 0.24
N TYR A 9 -2.33 -2.54 -0.94
CA TYR A 9 -2.93 -3.33 -2.00
C TYR A 9 -2.21 -4.66 -2.15
N ASN A 10 -2.92 -5.76 -1.93
CA ASN A 10 -2.50 -7.07 -2.40
C ASN A 10 -2.78 -7.13 -3.91
N VAL A 11 -1.73 -6.95 -4.71
CA VAL A 11 -1.80 -6.91 -6.16
C VAL A 11 -1.61 -8.31 -6.71
N GLY A 12 -2.71 -8.93 -7.15
CA GLY A 12 -2.71 -10.25 -7.76
C GLY A 12 -2.45 -10.24 -9.25
N TYR A 13 -2.05 -11.38 -9.80
CA TYR A 13 -1.85 -11.57 -11.24
C TYR A 13 -2.15 -13.00 -11.70
N HIS A 14 -2.47 -13.16 -12.98
CA HIS A 14 -2.72 -14.45 -13.63
C HIS A 14 -1.45 -14.97 -14.33
N PHE A 15 -1.05 -16.21 -14.04
CA PHE A 15 0.04 -16.86 -14.75
C PHE A 15 -0.15 -18.37 -14.85
N GLY A 16 0.00 -18.94 -16.04
CA GLY A 16 -0.08 -20.39 -16.25
C GLY A 16 -1.42 -21.02 -15.86
N GLY A 17 -2.52 -20.25 -15.87
CA GLY A 17 -3.86 -20.71 -15.50
C GLY A 17 -4.19 -20.63 -14.00
N SER A 18 -3.33 -19.99 -13.20
CA SER A 18 -3.56 -19.75 -11.77
C SER A 18 -3.44 -18.28 -11.42
N ASP A 19 -4.10 -17.90 -10.33
CA ASP A 19 -4.06 -16.56 -9.75
C ASP A 19 -3.09 -16.59 -8.57
N TYR A 20 -2.22 -15.58 -8.50
CA TYR A 20 -1.26 -15.42 -7.42
C TYR A 20 -1.53 -14.11 -6.72
N TYR A 21 -1.61 -14.16 -5.40
CA TYR A 21 -1.75 -12.99 -4.54
C TYR A 21 -0.72 -13.09 -3.41
N PRO A 22 -0.22 -11.95 -2.90
CA PRO A 22 0.44 -11.93 -1.60
C PRO A 22 -0.43 -12.57 -0.51
N ALA A 23 0.17 -13.37 0.36
CA ALA A 23 -0.48 -13.81 1.58
C ALA A 23 -0.71 -12.62 2.53
N TRP A 24 -1.83 -12.62 3.25
CA TRP A 24 -2.17 -11.57 4.23
C TRP A 24 -1.12 -11.40 5.33
N PHE A 25 -0.47 -12.50 5.73
CA PHE A 25 0.64 -12.50 6.68
C PHE A 25 1.76 -11.53 6.30
N HIS A 26 2.11 -11.40 5.01
CA HIS A 26 3.19 -10.51 4.58
C HIS A 26 2.87 -9.03 4.84
N ARG A 27 1.61 -8.67 4.61
CA ARG A 27 1.09 -7.32 4.89
C ARG A 27 1.09 -7.05 6.40
N ASP A 28 0.66 -8.03 7.20
CA ASP A 28 0.63 -7.91 8.66
C ASP A 28 2.06 -7.69 9.21
N GLN A 29 3.05 -8.42 8.68
CA GLN A 29 4.46 -8.21 9.02
C GLN A 29 4.98 -6.85 8.59
N ALA A 30 4.59 -6.33 7.41
CA ALA A 30 4.97 -4.99 6.99
C ALA A 30 4.42 -3.89 7.91
N VAL A 31 3.17 -4.00 8.33
CA VAL A 31 2.54 -3.04 9.26
C VAL A 31 3.20 -3.12 10.64
N ASP A 32 3.46 -4.33 11.13
CA ASP A 32 4.19 -4.57 12.37
C ASP A 32 5.60 -3.97 12.35
N TRP A 33 6.39 -4.28 11.31
CA TRP A 33 7.74 -3.75 11.14
C TRP A 33 7.75 -2.22 11.10
N MET A 34 6.81 -1.59 10.38
CA MET A 34 6.71 -0.14 10.34
C MET A 34 6.41 0.47 11.71
N ARG A 35 5.51 -0.14 12.51
CA ARG A 35 5.24 0.33 13.89
C ARG A 35 6.48 0.24 14.78
N ARG A 36 7.32 -0.77 14.58
CA ARG A 36 8.56 -0.98 15.35
C ARG A 36 9.73 -0.12 14.92
N ALA A 37 9.84 0.15 13.62
CA ALA A 37 10.99 0.82 13.03
C ALA A 37 10.78 2.34 12.89
N TYR A 38 9.65 2.78 12.31
CA TYR A 38 9.48 4.19 11.94
C TYR A 38 9.19 5.10 13.14
N PRO A 39 9.55 6.39 13.07
CA PRO A 39 9.25 7.38 14.11
C PRO A 39 7.76 7.79 14.14
N LEU A 40 6.86 6.88 14.51
CA LEU A 40 5.40 7.05 14.45
C LEU A 40 4.74 7.15 15.83
N ASN A 41 3.58 7.80 15.90
CA ASN A 41 2.67 7.69 17.04
C ASN A 41 1.68 6.54 16.83
N SER A 42 1.12 6.48 15.63
CA SER A 42 0.22 5.41 15.20
C SER A 42 0.32 5.21 13.69
N LEU A 43 0.01 4.00 13.25
CA LEU A 43 -0.10 3.62 11.86
C LEU A 43 -1.54 3.13 11.62
N VAL A 44 -2.26 3.85 10.76
CA VAL A 44 -3.59 3.46 10.28
C VAL A 44 -3.42 2.84 8.90
N ALA A 45 -3.90 1.62 8.73
CA ALA A 45 -3.78 0.89 7.49
C ALA A 45 -5.17 0.54 6.92
N TRP A 46 -5.32 0.69 5.61
CA TRP A 46 -6.43 0.11 4.86
C TRP A 46 -5.95 -1.02 4.00
N TYR A 47 -6.74 -2.09 3.97
CA TYR A 47 -6.38 -3.29 3.24
C TYR A 47 -7.32 -3.50 2.07
N ARG A 48 -6.73 -3.63 0.89
CA ARG A 48 -7.44 -3.83 -0.36
C ARG A 48 -6.74 -4.90 -1.18
N SER A 49 -7.49 -5.52 -2.07
CA SER A 49 -6.97 -6.44 -3.08
C SER A 49 -7.38 -5.99 -4.47
N THR A 50 -6.50 -6.18 -5.44
CA THR A 50 -6.80 -5.89 -6.84
C THR A 50 -6.16 -6.95 -7.74
N MET A 51 -6.82 -7.29 -8.84
CA MET A 51 -6.23 -8.13 -9.89
C MET A 51 -5.58 -7.20 -10.93
N PHE A 52 -4.28 -7.33 -11.13
CA PHE A 52 -3.55 -6.59 -12.16
C PHE A 52 -3.86 -7.12 -13.56
N GLY A 53 -3.96 -8.45 -13.72
CA GLY A 53 -4.16 -9.12 -15.00
C GLY A 53 -3.10 -10.16 -15.30
N ASN A 54 -2.82 -10.41 -16.58
CA ASN A 54 -1.87 -11.43 -16.99
C ASN A 54 -0.42 -11.02 -16.71
N ALA A 55 0.34 -11.88 -16.04
CA ALA A 55 1.75 -11.69 -15.77
C ALA A 55 2.64 -12.23 -16.90
N SER A 56 3.82 -11.64 -17.02
CA SER A 56 4.90 -12.10 -17.86
C SER A 56 6.22 -12.06 -17.08
N ARG A 57 7.14 -12.99 -17.40
CA ARG A 57 8.44 -13.08 -16.74
C ARG A 57 9.53 -13.43 -17.73
N TYR A 58 10.76 -13.05 -17.40
CA TYR A 58 11.97 -13.47 -18.09
C TYR A 58 12.99 -14.01 -17.10
N MET A 59 14.00 -14.72 -17.60
CA MET A 59 15.12 -15.17 -16.80
C MET A 59 16.25 -14.14 -16.93
N ASP A 60 16.72 -13.63 -15.80
CA ASP A 60 17.84 -12.68 -15.78
C ASP A 60 19.18 -13.39 -16.09
N GLU A 61 20.27 -12.63 -16.11
CA GLU A 61 21.62 -13.15 -16.37
C GLU A 61 22.17 -14.05 -15.25
N TYR A 62 21.55 -14.00 -14.07
CA TYR A 62 21.90 -14.78 -12.89
C TYR A 62 21.06 -16.06 -12.76
N GLY A 63 20.12 -16.30 -13.69
CA GLY A 63 19.24 -17.47 -13.70
C GLY A 63 18.00 -17.33 -12.81
N ASN A 64 17.71 -16.12 -12.31
CA ASN A 64 16.50 -15.85 -11.53
C ASN A 64 15.34 -15.46 -12.44
N TRP A 65 14.13 -15.85 -12.03
CA TRP A 65 12.93 -15.37 -12.69
C TRP A 65 12.60 -13.96 -12.22
N VAL A 66 12.40 -13.04 -13.16
CA VAL A 66 12.02 -11.65 -12.92
C VAL A 66 10.68 -11.39 -13.60
N LEU A 67 9.76 -10.76 -12.87
CA LEU A 67 8.51 -10.28 -13.44
C LEU A 67 8.78 -9.07 -14.34
N SER A 68 8.43 -9.21 -15.63
CA SER A 68 8.34 -8.08 -16.56
C SER A 68 6.96 -7.45 -16.56
N THR A 69 5.95 -8.19 -16.10
CA THR A 69 4.57 -7.72 -15.94
C THR A 69 3.93 -8.48 -14.78
N PRO A 70 3.36 -7.81 -13.78
CA PRO A 70 3.48 -6.37 -13.56
C PRO A 70 4.94 -5.97 -13.24
N SER A 71 5.40 -4.84 -13.79
CA SER A 71 6.55 -4.12 -13.24
C SER A 71 6.09 -3.16 -12.14
N CYS A 72 7.00 -2.69 -11.28
CA CYS A 72 6.61 -1.74 -10.22
C CYS A 72 6.07 -0.43 -10.79
N ASP A 73 6.58 0.06 -11.94
CA ASP A 73 6.03 1.25 -12.60
C ASP A 73 4.57 1.03 -13.04
N GLN A 74 4.25 -0.17 -13.54
CA GLN A 74 2.88 -0.51 -13.92
C GLN A 74 1.97 -0.60 -12.69
N VAL A 75 2.45 -1.19 -11.59
CA VAL A 75 1.70 -1.24 -10.32
C VAL A 75 1.49 0.16 -9.76
N ASN A 76 2.54 0.96 -9.69
CA ASN A 76 2.47 2.33 -9.19
C ASN A 76 1.52 3.19 -10.03
N SER A 77 1.55 3.04 -11.37
CA SER A 77 0.60 3.72 -12.27
C SER A 77 -0.85 3.29 -11.99
N LEU A 78 -1.09 1.99 -11.77
CA LEU A 78 -2.39 1.44 -11.39
C LEU A 78 -2.90 2.05 -10.08
N LEU A 79 -2.04 2.10 -9.06
CA LEU A 79 -2.38 2.61 -7.73
C LEU A 79 -2.61 4.12 -7.74
N MET A 80 -1.85 4.87 -8.54
CA MET A 80 -2.05 6.30 -8.71
C MET A 80 -3.42 6.62 -9.32
N GLY A 81 -3.86 5.84 -10.30
CA GLY A 81 -5.23 5.90 -10.82
C GLY A 81 -6.27 5.64 -9.73
N LYS A 82 -6.09 4.57 -8.93
CA LYS A 82 -6.99 4.24 -7.82
C LYS A 82 -7.07 5.36 -6.77
N LYS A 83 -5.92 5.90 -6.37
CA LYS A 83 -5.82 7.06 -5.48
C LYS A 83 -6.61 8.24 -6.02
N ALA A 84 -6.45 8.60 -7.29
CA ALA A 84 -7.19 9.72 -7.88
C ALA A 84 -8.72 9.55 -7.72
N TRP A 85 -9.23 8.34 -7.95
CA TRP A 85 -10.64 8.03 -7.75
C TRP A 85 -11.07 8.09 -6.28
N ASP A 86 -10.29 7.52 -5.36
CA ASP A 86 -10.57 7.59 -3.92
C ASP A 86 -10.65 9.04 -3.44
N MET A 87 -9.76 9.91 -3.95
CA MET A 87 -9.75 11.32 -3.62
C MET A 87 -10.98 12.02 -4.17
N VAL A 88 -11.29 11.87 -5.47
CA VAL A 88 -12.45 12.52 -6.09
C VAL A 88 -13.77 12.15 -5.40
N PHE A 89 -13.94 10.89 -4.98
CA PHE A 89 -15.21 10.40 -4.43
C PHE A 89 -15.22 10.12 -2.93
N SER A 90 -14.21 10.62 -2.21
CA SER A 90 -14.16 10.61 -0.74
C SER A 90 -14.35 9.22 -0.13
N ALA A 91 -13.49 8.24 -0.47
CA ALA A 91 -13.57 6.86 0.03
C ALA A 91 -13.27 6.69 1.54
N GLY A 92 -13.40 7.73 2.36
CA GLY A 92 -12.98 7.73 3.77
C GLY A 92 -11.47 7.83 3.99
N ILE A 93 -10.68 7.74 2.91
CA ILE A 93 -9.22 7.82 2.92
C ILE A 93 -8.76 9.30 2.94
N PRO A 94 -7.95 9.73 3.92
CA PRO A 94 -7.29 11.03 3.94
C PRO A 94 -6.44 11.23 2.70
N THR A 95 -6.45 12.45 2.18
CA THR A 95 -5.74 12.84 0.96
C THR A 95 -4.22 12.71 1.04
N GLY A 96 -3.64 12.73 2.25
CA GLY A 96 -2.22 12.47 2.48
C GLY A 96 -1.87 11.00 2.70
N SER A 97 -2.77 10.07 2.41
CA SER A 97 -2.51 8.64 2.58
C SER A 97 -1.55 8.13 1.51
N HIS A 98 -0.62 7.29 1.94
CA HIS A 98 0.33 6.63 1.07
C HIS A 98 -0.30 5.34 0.54
N TYR A 99 0.04 4.92 -0.68
CA TYR A 99 -0.46 3.72 -1.31
C TYR A 99 0.71 2.77 -1.56
N TYR A 100 0.59 1.54 -1.08
CA TYR A 100 1.64 0.53 -1.24
C TYR A 100 1.10 -0.74 -1.93
N GLY A 101 1.68 -1.10 -3.07
CA GLY A 101 1.36 -2.33 -3.78
C GLY A 101 2.29 -3.47 -3.41
N MET A 102 1.76 -4.54 -2.82
CA MET A 102 2.48 -5.78 -2.58
C MET A 102 2.26 -6.75 -3.75
N VAL A 103 3.34 -7.28 -4.32
CA VAL A 103 3.28 -8.26 -5.42
C VAL A 103 3.99 -9.54 -5.00
N SER A 104 3.33 -10.68 -5.19
CA SER A 104 3.92 -11.99 -4.85
C SER A 104 5.12 -12.30 -5.75
N ASP A 105 6.17 -12.87 -5.17
CA ASP A 105 7.36 -13.30 -5.90
C ASP A 105 7.32 -14.76 -6.39
N VAL A 106 6.21 -15.48 -6.16
CA VAL A 106 6.10 -16.94 -6.35
C VAL A 106 6.53 -17.39 -7.75
N ILE A 107 6.28 -16.57 -8.78
CA ILE A 107 6.70 -16.90 -10.15
C ILE A 107 7.90 -16.09 -10.63
N GLY A 108 8.37 -15.12 -9.86
CA GLY A 108 9.47 -14.23 -10.23
C GLY A 108 9.48 -12.96 -9.38
N PHE A 109 10.67 -12.43 -9.16
CA PHE A 109 10.87 -11.22 -8.37
C PHE A 109 10.45 -9.98 -9.18
N MET A 110 9.66 -9.09 -8.59
CA MET A 110 9.39 -7.74 -9.12
C MET A 110 10.18 -6.74 -8.29
N ARG A 111 11.15 -6.04 -8.88
CA ARG A 111 11.86 -5.00 -8.13
C ARG A 111 10.92 -3.88 -7.71
N GLY A 112 11.06 -3.37 -6.50
CA GLY A 112 10.28 -2.24 -6.01
C GLY A 112 10.69 -0.88 -6.59
N CYS A 113 9.77 0.07 -6.52
CA CYS A 113 10.01 1.47 -6.81
C CYS A 113 8.94 2.37 -6.18
N ALA A 114 9.24 3.68 -6.11
CA ALA A 114 8.33 4.72 -5.65
C ALA A 114 8.12 5.79 -6.73
N ILE A 115 6.93 6.40 -6.77
CA ILE A 115 6.66 7.60 -7.57
C ILE A 115 7.13 8.81 -6.78
N ASP A 116 8.06 9.58 -7.35
CA ASP A 116 8.70 10.75 -6.75
C ASP A 116 9.35 10.46 -5.37
N ILE A 117 10.27 11.33 -4.94
CA ILE A 117 10.94 11.23 -3.64
C ILE A 117 11.03 12.64 -3.04
N PRO A 118 10.06 13.07 -2.21
CA PRO A 118 8.92 12.32 -1.67
C PRO A 118 7.74 12.18 -2.64
N GLY A 119 6.86 11.22 -2.38
CA GLY A 119 5.62 11.00 -3.13
C GLY A 119 4.58 10.26 -2.29
N LEU A 120 3.56 9.67 -2.93
CA LEU A 120 2.45 9.00 -2.20
C LEU A 120 2.20 7.56 -2.65
N VAL A 121 2.95 7.04 -3.62
CA VAL A 121 2.72 5.71 -4.19
C VAL A 121 4.04 4.97 -4.31
N ALA A 122 4.07 3.74 -3.82
CA ALA A 122 5.18 2.82 -4.03
C ALA A 122 4.67 1.38 -4.17
N SER A 123 5.53 0.49 -4.63
CA SER A 123 5.23 -0.94 -4.68
C SER A 123 6.50 -1.76 -4.56
N GLY A 124 6.34 -2.99 -4.09
CA GLY A 124 7.44 -3.91 -3.92
C GLY A 124 7.02 -5.37 -3.92
N PRO A 125 8.01 -6.27 -4.03
CA PRO A 125 7.81 -7.70 -3.97
C PRO A 125 7.58 -8.18 -2.53
N THR A 126 7.00 -9.36 -2.39
CA THR A 126 6.90 -10.06 -1.12
C THR A 126 6.87 -11.57 -1.30
N GLY A 127 7.40 -12.29 -0.29
CA GLY A 127 7.47 -13.74 -0.26
C GLY A 127 8.13 -14.27 1.01
N THR A 128 8.20 -15.59 1.13
CA THR A 128 8.66 -16.31 2.35
C THR A 128 10.16 -16.62 2.37
N GLY A 129 10.95 -15.97 1.51
CA GLY A 129 12.38 -16.26 1.39
C GLY A 129 13.12 -16.01 2.71
N THR A 130 13.91 -16.98 3.17
CA THR A 130 14.83 -16.77 4.28
C THR A 130 16.09 -16.10 3.73
N TRP A 131 16.26 -14.79 3.97
CA TRP A 131 17.44 -14.05 3.49
C TRP A 131 18.70 -14.30 4.34
N GLY A 132 18.75 -15.39 5.10
CA GLY A 132 19.91 -15.78 5.93
C GLY A 132 20.16 -14.89 7.16
N TRP A 133 19.50 -13.74 7.24
CA TRP A 133 19.47 -12.82 8.38
C TRP A 133 18.03 -12.41 8.76
N ASP A 134 17.07 -12.74 7.92
CA ASP A 134 15.64 -12.52 8.09
C ASP A 134 14.94 -13.88 8.21
N PHE A 135 14.16 -14.04 9.29
CA PHE A 135 13.67 -15.33 9.78
C PHE A 135 12.21 -15.31 10.23
N ASP A 136 11.51 -14.18 10.15
CA ASP A 136 10.09 -14.10 10.50
C ASP A 136 9.19 -14.70 9.40
N GLY A 137 9.78 -15.05 8.25
CA GLY A 137 9.09 -15.71 7.15
C GLY A 137 8.49 -14.73 6.14
N SER A 138 8.83 -13.44 6.19
CA SER A 138 8.36 -12.46 5.24
C SER A 138 9.35 -11.32 5.03
N TYR A 139 10.14 -11.34 3.96
CA TYR A 139 10.99 -10.19 3.63
C TYR A 139 10.23 -8.94 3.17
N GLY A 140 8.93 -9.10 2.88
CA GLY A 140 8.09 -8.00 2.44
C GLY A 140 7.92 -6.92 3.51
N ASP A 141 8.30 -7.17 4.76
CA ASP A 141 8.17 -6.24 5.85
C ASP A 141 9.19 -5.08 5.76
N TRP A 142 10.49 -5.39 5.74
CA TRP A 142 11.57 -4.44 5.58
C TRP A 142 11.63 -3.91 4.15
N TYR A 143 11.19 -4.69 3.15
CA TYR A 143 11.11 -4.21 1.77
C TYR A 143 9.99 -3.17 1.61
N ALA A 144 8.81 -3.38 2.22
CA ALA A 144 7.79 -2.34 2.29
C ALA A 144 8.30 -1.12 3.05
N GLY A 145 9.02 -1.33 4.14
CA GLY A 145 9.72 -0.30 4.89
C GLY A 145 10.72 0.52 4.04
N HIS A 146 11.42 -0.10 3.10
CA HIS A 146 12.31 0.56 2.17
C HIS A 146 11.55 1.44 1.17
N GLU A 147 10.59 0.84 0.45
CA GLU A 147 9.86 1.51 -0.62
C GLU A 147 8.95 2.63 -0.10
N LEU A 148 8.36 2.45 1.08
CA LEU A 148 7.59 3.51 1.74
C LEU A 148 8.51 4.64 2.22
N ALA A 149 9.76 4.38 2.61
CA ALA A 149 10.66 5.45 3.03
C ALA A 149 10.96 6.43 1.87
N HIS A 150 11.03 5.94 0.63
CA HIS A 150 11.09 6.79 -0.56
C HIS A 150 9.92 7.77 -0.64
N THR A 151 8.70 7.31 -0.34
CA THR A 151 7.52 8.19 -0.34
C THR A 151 7.60 9.31 0.70
N TYR A 152 8.42 9.14 1.75
CA TYR A 152 8.72 10.16 2.76
C TYR A 152 10.02 10.93 2.47
N GLY A 153 10.58 10.83 1.26
CA GLY A 153 11.72 11.62 0.81
C GLY A 153 13.09 11.02 1.14
N CYS A 154 13.15 9.79 1.67
CA CYS A 154 14.42 9.11 1.88
C CYS A 154 14.96 8.59 0.55
N GLY A 155 16.14 9.04 0.13
CA GLY A 155 16.86 8.43 -1.00
C GLY A 155 17.69 7.23 -0.57
N HIS A 156 18.21 6.47 -1.54
CA HIS A 156 19.10 5.33 -1.27
C HIS A 156 20.35 5.72 -0.47
N ALA A 157 20.74 4.85 0.46
CA ALA A 157 22.08 4.83 1.03
C ALA A 157 22.99 4.03 0.08
N ASN A 158 23.80 4.73 -0.74
CA ASN A 158 24.48 4.22 -1.94
C ASN A 158 25.52 3.08 -1.71
N TYR A 159 25.05 1.91 -1.27
CA TYR A 159 25.83 0.72 -0.95
C TYR A 159 25.11 -0.56 -1.39
N CYS A 160 25.90 -1.59 -1.69
CA CYS A 160 25.43 -2.91 -2.09
C CYS A 160 24.53 -2.91 -3.35
N GLY A 161 24.78 -1.97 -4.27
CA GLY A 161 24.00 -1.81 -5.50
C GLY A 161 22.92 -0.73 -5.40
N ALA A 162 22.63 -0.21 -4.21
CA ALA A 162 21.78 0.98 -4.07
C ALA A 162 22.51 2.22 -4.62
N GLY A 163 21.77 3.13 -5.26
CA GLY A 163 22.33 4.27 -5.99
C GLY A 163 21.32 5.40 -6.18
N GLY A 164 21.81 6.60 -6.49
CA GLY A 164 20.95 7.76 -6.78
C GLY A 164 20.47 8.54 -5.55
N GLY A 165 20.81 8.11 -4.34
CA GLY A 165 20.48 8.83 -3.11
C GLY A 165 21.59 9.75 -2.59
N PRO A 166 21.34 10.43 -1.46
CA PRO A 166 22.27 11.38 -0.85
C PRO A 166 23.58 10.71 -0.39
N SER A 167 24.58 11.53 -0.03
CA SER A 167 25.82 11.03 0.57
C SER A 167 25.53 10.38 1.92
N TYR A 168 25.64 9.05 1.99
CA TYR A 168 25.45 8.31 3.22
C TYR A 168 26.68 8.43 4.14
N PRO A 169 26.51 8.73 5.44
CA PRO A 169 27.62 9.16 6.30
C PRO A 169 28.53 8.02 6.77
N TYR A 170 28.06 6.77 6.77
CA TYR A 170 28.77 5.65 7.41
C TYR A 170 29.30 4.63 6.41
N ALA A 171 30.56 4.24 6.63
CA ALA A 171 31.28 3.35 5.73
C ALA A 171 30.60 1.99 5.59
N GLY A 172 30.45 1.53 4.35
CA GLY A 172 29.87 0.22 4.03
C GLY A 172 28.39 0.12 4.42
N GLY A 173 27.65 1.22 4.35
CA GLY A 173 26.20 1.28 4.56
C GLY A 173 25.74 0.97 5.98
N ARG A 174 26.64 1.04 6.97
CA ARG A 174 26.34 0.68 8.37
C ARG A 174 25.34 1.64 9.00
N ILE A 175 24.58 1.20 10.00
CA ILE A 175 23.75 2.08 10.85
C ILE A 175 24.57 2.91 11.87
N SER A 176 25.90 2.73 11.90
CA SER A 176 26.76 3.32 12.93
C SER A 176 28.09 3.83 12.36
N PRO A 177 28.62 4.96 12.87
CA PRO A 177 29.93 5.48 12.49
C PRO A 177 31.09 4.63 13.03
N SER A 178 30.88 3.87 14.11
CA SER A 178 31.90 3.02 14.74
C SER A 178 31.35 1.64 15.09
N LEU A 179 32.21 0.61 15.05
CA LEU A 179 31.84 -0.75 15.47
C LEU A 179 31.92 -0.96 16.99
N SER A 180 32.54 -0.03 17.72
CA SER A 180 32.70 -0.11 19.18
C SER A 180 32.98 1.27 19.78
N GLY A 181 32.94 1.34 21.12
CA GLY A 181 33.17 2.57 21.87
C GLY A 181 31.95 3.49 21.93
N ASP A 182 32.14 4.69 22.47
CA ASP A 182 31.04 5.59 22.87
C ASP A 182 30.30 6.22 21.69
N THR A 183 30.82 6.08 20.47
CA THR A 183 30.19 6.56 19.24
C THR A 183 29.51 5.45 18.44
N ALA A 184 29.53 4.20 18.92
CA ALA A 184 28.81 3.12 18.28
C ALA A 184 27.30 3.25 18.52
N ILE A 185 26.54 3.31 17.43
CA ILE A 185 25.08 3.35 17.44
C ILE A 185 24.56 1.92 17.24
N PHE A 186 23.49 1.59 17.96
CA PHE A 186 22.81 0.31 17.86
C PHE A 186 21.38 0.56 17.42
N GLY A 187 20.88 -0.27 16.51
CA GLY A 187 19.45 -0.30 16.22
C GLY A 187 18.71 -0.89 17.42
N PHE A 188 17.52 -0.39 17.67
CA PHE A 188 16.70 -0.86 18.77
C PHE A 188 15.26 -1.06 18.29
N ASP A 189 14.78 -2.28 18.46
CA ASP A 189 13.37 -2.61 18.26
C ASP A 189 12.60 -2.25 19.53
N VAL A 190 11.66 -1.31 19.41
CA VAL A 190 10.88 -0.81 20.54
C VAL A 190 9.94 -1.85 21.15
N SER A 191 9.62 -2.91 20.44
CA SER A 191 8.69 -3.94 20.88
C SER A 191 9.42 -5.16 21.41
N THR A 192 10.21 -5.82 20.56
CA THR A 192 10.96 -7.04 20.95
C THR A 192 12.12 -6.74 21.90
N LYS A 193 12.53 -5.46 22.01
CA LYS A 193 13.76 -5.02 22.70
C LYS A 193 15.03 -5.60 22.06
N ALA A 194 14.94 -6.10 20.82
CA ALA A 194 16.09 -6.56 20.07
C ALA A 194 17.07 -5.41 19.82
N ILE A 195 18.36 -5.74 19.92
CA ILE A 195 19.46 -4.80 19.68
C ILE A 195 20.18 -5.25 18.42
N TYR A 196 20.17 -4.37 17.42
CA TYR A 196 20.89 -4.58 16.16
C TYR A 196 22.27 -3.95 16.24
N GLY A 197 23.30 -4.76 16.01
CA GLY A 197 24.69 -4.36 16.21
C GLY A 197 25.15 -3.28 15.23
N PRO A 198 26.21 -2.52 15.54
CA PRO A 198 26.68 -1.38 14.74
C PRO A 198 27.17 -1.73 13.32
N ASN A 199 27.33 -3.02 13.00
CA ASN A 199 27.69 -3.45 11.65
C ASN A 199 26.47 -3.73 10.74
N TRP A 200 25.26 -3.77 11.31
CA TRP A 200 24.00 -3.82 10.57
C TRP A 200 23.92 -2.62 9.63
N LYS A 201 23.09 -2.75 8.59
CA LYS A 201 23.04 -1.87 7.44
C LYS A 201 21.78 -1.05 7.45
N ASP A 202 21.84 0.16 6.94
CA ASP A 202 20.63 0.97 6.82
C ASP A 202 19.67 0.32 5.84
N VAL A 203 18.37 0.36 6.16
CA VAL A 203 17.31 -0.17 5.32
C VAL A 203 17.32 0.43 3.92
N MET A 204 17.79 1.67 3.74
CA MET A 204 17.89 2.31 2.42
C MET A 204 19.10 1.82 1.59
N THR A 205 19.84 0.82 2.06
CA THR A 205 20.84 0.08 1.29
C THR A 205 20.23 -1.17 0.67
N TYR A 206 20.99 -1.89 -0.16
CA TYR A 206 20.65 -3.27 -0.58
C TYR A 206 21.57 -4.32 0.04
N CYS A 207 22.13 -4.02 1.21
CA CYS A 207 23.03 -4.92 1.91
C CYS A 207 22.25 -5.94 2.75
N ASP A 208 22.90 -7.00 3.21
CA ASP A 208 22.31 -7.90 4.21
C ASP A 208 22.32 -7.30 5.63
N ASN A 209 21.46 -7.83 6.51
CA ASN A 209 21.29 -7.41 7.92
C ASN A 209 20.84 -5.96 8.04
N GLN A 210 19.65 -5.67 7.50
CA GLN A 210 19.13 -4.31 7.44
C GLN A 210 18.32 -3.94 8.67
N TRP A 211 18.48 -2.70 9.11
CA TRP A 211 17.64 -2.04 10.10
C TRP A 211 17.60 -0.54 9.82
N LEU A 212 16.65 0.17 10.42
CA LEU A 212 16.59 1.62 10.30
C LEU A 212 17.78 2.28 11.02
N GLY A 213 18.69 2.90 10.27
CA GLY A 213 19.78 3.69 10.82
C GLY A 213 19.31 5.08 11.24
N ASP A 214 20.14 5.79 12.01
CA ASP A 214 19.86 7.17 12.43
C ASP A 214 19.65 8.11 11.23
N PHE A 215 20.43 7.95 10.16
CA PHE A 215 20.32 8.72 8.92
C PHE A 215 18.90 8.67 8.35
N THR A 216 18.35 7.47 8.18
CA THR A 216 17.00 7.29 7.63
C THR A 216 15.93 7.64 8.67
N TYR A 217 16.11 7.27 9.94
CA TYR A 217 15.19 7.62 11.02
C TYR A 217 15.02 9.14 11.17
N GLU A 218 16.13 9.90 11.16
CA GLU A 218 16.11 11.36 11.24
C GLU A 218 15.53 12.00 9.97
N GLY A 219 15.77 11.39 8.80
CA GLY A 219 15.13 11.77 7.54
C GLY A 219 13.61 11.68 7.62
N LEU A 220 13.10 10.51 8.05
CA LEU A 220 11.66 10.28 8.28
C LEU A 220 11.10 11.25 9.32
N MET A 221 11.78 11.41 10.46
CA MET A 221 11.37 12.34 11.51
C MET A 221 11.26 13.78 11.00
N SER A 222 12.26 14.24 10.23
CA SER A 222 12.28 15.57 9.63
C SER A 222 11.12 15.76 8.65
N TYR A 223 10.86 14.76 7.80
CA TYR A 223 9.71 14.77 6.91
C TYR A 223 8.40 14.93 7.69
N PHE A 224 8.19 14.10 8.71
CA PHE A 224 6.97 14.13 9.53
C PHE A 224 6.78 15.43 10.32
N GLN A 225 7.87 16.08 10.74
CA GLN A 225 7.80 17.37 11.42
C GLN A 225 7.52 18.53 10.46
N SER A 226 7.99 18.44 9.21
CA SER A 226 7.81 19.46 8.18
C SER A 226 6.50 19.32 7.40
N HIS A 227 5.89 18.13 7.41
CA HIS A 227 4.61 17.81 6.77
C HIS A 227 3.60 17.36 7.84
N PRO A 228 3.25 18.21 8.82
CA PRO A 228 2.22 17.85 9.78
C PRO A 228 0.94 17.52 9.01
N VAL A 229 0.22 16.47 9.45
CA VAL A 229 -1.09 16.06 8.93
C VAL A 229 -2.09 17.18 9.20
N SER A 230 -2.00 18.25 8.43
CA SER A 230 -3.08 19.22 8.27
C SER A 230 -3.98 18.60 7.22
N PRO A 231 -5.31 18.55 7.43
CA PRO A 231 -6.19 18.26 6.33
C PRO A 231 -5.87 19.32 5.26
N PRO A 232 -5.37 18.94 4.06
CA PRO A 232 -5.18 19.94 3.04
C PRO A 232 -6.52 20.64 2.82
N SER A 233 -6.48 21.90 2.40
CA SER A 233 -7.70 22.56 1.93
C SER A 233 -8.40 21.61 0.97
N ASP A 234 -9.66 21.29 1.24
CA ASP A 234 -10.40 20.33 0.43
C ASP A 234 -10.60 20.89 -0.98
N LEU A 235 -9.62 20.61 -1.85
CA LEU A 235 -9.58 21.09 -3.23
C LEU A 235 -10.79 20.57 -4.03
N ARG A 236 -11.41 19.47 -3.58
CA ARG A 236 -12.56 18.83 -4.25
C ARG A 236 -13.79 19.72 -4.25
N SER A 237 -13.86 20.66 -3.30
CA SER A 237 -14.91 21.66 -3.21
C SER A 237 -14.66 22.89 -4.09
N LEU A 238 -13.45 23.05 -4.63
CA LEU A 238 -13.04 24.21 -5.42
C LEU A 238 -13.20 23.93 -6.92
N ASN A 239 -13.58 24.95 -7.70
CA ASN A 239 -13.64 24.92 -9.16
C ASN A 239 -14.31 23.65 -9.72
N GLN A 240 -15.47 23.26 -9.15
CA GLN A 240 -16.18 22.08 -9.59
C GLN A 240 -16.66 22.25 -11.04
N THR A 241 -16.26 21.33 -11.89
CA THR A 241 -16.58 21.27 -13.32
C THR A 241 -16.47 19.83 -13.79
N ASP A 242 -16.95 19.54 -14.99
CA ASP A 242 -16.62 18.27 -15.63
C ASP A 242 -15.12 18.21 -15.87
N ARG A 243 -14.48 17.11 -15.49
CA ARG A 243 -13.03 16.94 -15.58
C ARG A 243 -12.67 15.61 -16.21
N LEU A 244 -11.66 15.62 -17.07
CA LEU A 244 -11.07 14.44 -17.64
C LEU A 244 -9.94 13.94 -16.73
N LEU A 245 -10.09 12.72 -16.23
CA LEU A 245 -9.02 11.98 -15.56
C LEU A 245 -8.14 11.32 -16.62
N VAL A 246 -6.86 11.67 -16.61
CA VAL A 246 -5.81 11.07 -17.43
C VAL A 246 -4.74 10.52 -16.49
N ALA A 247 -4.64 9.19 -16.44
CA ALA A 247 -3.62 8.50 -15.67
C ALA A 247 -2.84 7.53 -16.56
N GLY A 248 -1.56 7.32 -16.27
CA GLY A 248 -0.72 6.40 -17.04
C GLY A 248 0.76 6.66 -16.84
N SER A 249 1.55 6.24 -17.81
CA SER A 249 3.00 6.43 -17.82
C SER A 249 3.55 6.77 -19.20
N ILE A 250 4.71 7.40 -19.20
CA ILE A 250 5.50 7.75 -20.38
C ILE A 250 6.87 7.09 -20.23
N ASN A 251 7.29 6.36 -21.26
CA ASN A 251 8.68 5.93 -21.37
C ASN A 251 9.50 7.08 -22.00
N PRO A 252 10.42 7.72 -21.26
CA PRO A 252 11.16 8.88 -21.77
C PRO A 252 12.16 8.54 -22.88
N GLU A 253 12.56 7.27 -23.02
CA GLU A 253 13.49 6.84 -24.07
C GLU A 253 12.79 6.48 -25.38
N THR A 254 11.68 5.74 -25.29
CA THR A 254 10.94 5.27 -26.46
C THR A 254 9.80 6.20 -26.87
N HIS A 255 9.45 7.16 -26.01
CA HIS A 255 8.30 8.04 -26.12
C HIS A 255 6.94 7.31 -26.13
N GLN A 256 6.91 6.03 -25.74
CA GLN A 256 5.67 5.28 -25.60
C GLN A 256 4.86 5.83 -24.42
N VAL A 257 3.54 5.97 -24.64
CA VAL A 257 2.59 6.35 -23.59
C VAL A 257 1.61 5.19 -23.38
N ASP A 258 1.56 4.69 -22.15
CA ASP A 258 0.61 3.68 -21.71
C ASP A 258 -0.40 4.35 -20.76
N LEU A 259 -1.63 4.52 -21.23
CA LEU A 259 -2.70 5.19 -20.49
C LEU A 259 -3.66 4.17 -19.88
N ALA A 260 -4.10 4.44 -18.65
CA ALA A 260 -5.31 3.86 -18.13
C ALA A 260 -6.53 4.37 -18.92
N SER A 261 -7.69 3.73 -18.75
CA SER A 261 -8.93 4.25 -19.32
C SER A 261 -9.19 5.68 -18.83
N LEU A 262 -9.40 6.60 -19.78
CA LEU A 262 -9.72 8.00 -19.48
C LEU A 262 -11.18 8.11 -19.05
N TYR A 263 -11.49 8.97 -18.09
CA TYR A 263 -12.88 9.18 -17.66
C TYR A 263 -13.22 10.65 -17.53
N VAL A 264 -14.38 11.05 -18.05
CA VAL A 264 -14.97 12.37 -17.79
C VAL A 264 -15.83 12.27 -16.55
N ILE A 265 -15.37 12.88 -15.47
CA ILE A 265 -16.02 12.90 -14.17
C ILE A 265 -16.81 14.21 -14.04
N PRO A 266 -18.14 14.15 -13.88
CA PRO A 266 -18.97 15.34 -13.76
C PRO A 266 -18.80 16.00 -12.39
N ASN A 267 -18.83 17.34 -12.38
CA ASN A 267 -18.77 18.16 -11.17
C ASN A 267 -17.62 17.80 -10.18
N ALA A 268 -16.45 17.45 -10.71
CA ALA A 268 -15.26 17.18 -9.91
C ALA A 268 -14.50 18.48 -9.61
N GLY A 269 -14.04 18.63 -8.37
CA GLY A 269 -13.05 19.65 -8.01
C GLY A 269 -11.63 19.17 -8.30
N ASP A 270 -10.64 20.01 -8.01
CA ASP A 270 -9.24 19.60 -8.03
C ASP A 270 -8.97 18.62 -6.88
N VAL A 271 -8.05 17.67 -7.06
CA VAL A 271 -7.58 16.79 -5.96
C VAL A 271 -6.17 17.15 -5.54
N GLU A 272 -5.37 17.63 -6.49
CA GLU A 272 -3.98 18.04 -6.33
C GLU A 272 -3.72 19.27 -7.21
N THR A 273 -2.68 20.02 -6.87
CA THR A 273 -2.31 21.20 -7.67
C THR A 273 -1.42 20.76 -8.83
N ARG A 274 -1.88 20.95 -10.07
CA ARG A 274 -1.06 20.71 -11.27
C ARG A 274 0.17 21.59 -11.27
N VAL A 275 1.33 21.00 -11.55
CA VAL A 275 2.59 21.71 -11.78
C VAL A 275 2.83 21.80 -13.29
N PRO A 276 2.74 22.97 -13.93
CA PRO A 276 3.00 23.11 -15.37
C PRO A 276 4.44 22.71 -15.75
N GLY A 277 4.58 22.07 -16.90
CA GLY A 277 5.87 21.58 -17.42
C GLY A 277 5.88 21.47 -18.96
N ASP A 278 6.84 20.70 -19.47
CA ASP A 278 7.06 20.54 -20.93
C ASP A 278 6.13 19.50 -21.59
N TYR A 279 5.35 18.77 -20.80
CA TYR A 279 4.30 17.86 -21.28
C TYR A 279 2.96 18.56 -21.25
N ALA A 280 2.00 18.11 -22.05
CA ALA A 280 0.65 18.66 -22.04
C ALA A 280 -0.44 17.64 -22.35
N ILE A 281 -1.57 17.75 -21.66
CA ILE A 281 -2.84 17.17 -22.09
C ILE A 281 -3.55 18.21 -22.96
N VAL A 282 -3.83 17.85 -24.21
CA VAL A 282 -4.43 18.76 -25.20
C VAL A 282 -5.77 18.20 -25.67
N LEU A 283 -6.84 18.95 -25.40
CA LEU A 283 -8.18 18.62 -25.86
C LEU A 283 -8.40 19.24 -27.23
N ARG A 284 -8.81 18.45 -28.21
CA ARG A 284 -9.03 18.90 -29.60
C ARG A 284 -10.43 18.60 -30.08
N GLY A 285 -10.98 19.52 -30.86
CA GLY A 285 -12.29 19.36 -31.49
C GLY A 285 -12.21 18.53 -32.77
N ALA A 286 -13.38 18.20 -33.36
CA ALA A 286 -13.48 17.37 -34.57
C ALA A 286 -12.69 17.90 -35.78
N GLY A 287 -12.48 19.21 -35.88
CA GLY A 287 -11.64 19.84 -36.92
C GLY A 287 -10.13 19.80 -36.64
N GLY A 288 -9.68 19.18 -35.55
CA GLY A 288 -8.27 19.13 -35.11
C GLY A 288 -7.77 20.38 -34.38
N GLY A 289 -8.61 21.42 -34.28
CA GLY A 289 -8.30 22.64 -33.52
C GLY A 289 -8.18 22.37 -32.02
N GLU A 290 -7.22 23.04 -31.38
CA GLU A 290 -7.02 23.01 -29.93
C GLU A 290 -8.17 23.72 -29.21
N LEU A 291 -8.85 23.01 -28.31
CA LEU A 291 -9.91 23.54 -27.46
C LEU A 291 -9.35 23.98 -26.10
N ALA A 292 -8.43 23.19 -25.55
CA ALA A 292 -7.72 23.49 -24.32
C ALA A 292 -6.38 22.78 -24.28
N ARG A 293 -5.45 23.34 -23.51
CA ARG A 293 -4.11 22.81 -23.25
C ARG A 293 -3.79 22.94 -21.77
N TYR A 294 -3.34 21.83 -21.20
CA TYR A 294 -2.97 21.73 -19.79
C TYR A 294 -1.53 21.25 -19.70
N PRO A 295 -0.55 22.17 -19.61
CA PRO A 295 0.84 21.79 -19.40
C PRO A 295 1.00 21.15 -18.03
N PHE A 296 1.82 20.11 -17.93
CA PHE A 296 2.11 19.40 -16.70
C PHE A 296 3.56 18.87 -16.67
N THR A 297 4.05 18.59 -15.48
CA THR A 297 5.30 17.90 -15.20
C THR A 297 4.95 16.50 -14.70
N PRO A 298 5.31 15.42 -15.42
CA PRO A 298 5.09 14.07 -14.93
C PRO A 298 6.08 13.72 -13.81
N ASP A 299 5.66 12.85 -12.90
CA ASP A 299 6.46 12.45 -11.75
C ASP A 299 7.38 11.26 -12.11
N PRO A 300 8.68 11.32 -11.82
CA PRO A 300 9.58 10.20 -12.09
C PRO A 300 9.26 8.98 -11.20
N MET A 301 9.29 7.78 -11.78
CA MET A 301 9.15 6.52 -11.06
C MET A 301 10.55 6.00 -10.73
N HIS A 302 10.98 6.27 -9.50
CA HIS A 302 12.33 6.02 -9.03
C HIS A 302 12.53 4.55 -8.69
N ILE A 303 13.28 3.86 -9.54
CA ILE A 303 13.72 2.48 -9.37
C ILE A 303 15.21 2.46 -9.05
N GLY A 304 15.62 1.68 -8.03
CA GLY A 304 17.04 1.57 -7.71
C GLY A 304 17.88 0.89 -8.79
N ALA A 305 19.19 1.13 -8.76
CA ALA A 305 20.12 0.63 -9.78
C ALA A 305 20.18 -0.91 -9.82
N ASP A 306 20.06 -1.52 -11.00
CA ASP A 306 20.20 -2.98 -11.22
C ASP A 306 21.57 -3.47 -10.70
N PRO A 307 21.63 -4.55 -9.88
CA PRO A 307 22.89 -5.21 -9.53
C PRO A 307 23.78 -5.55 -10.75
N GLY A 308 23.19 -5.79 -11.92
CA GLY A 308 23.88 -6.00 -13.20
C GLY A 308 24.37 -4.73 -13.89
N GLY A 309 24.12 -3.55 -13.31
CA GLY A 309 24.51 -2.25 -13.87
C GLY A 309 23.74 -1.86 -15.14
N LYS A 310 22.62 -2.53 -15.44
CA LYS A 310 21.74 -2.14 -16.53
C LYS A 310 21.00 -0.86 -16.14
N PRO A 311 20.96 0.16 -17.01
CA PRO A 311 20.09 1.30 -16.79
C PRO A 311 18.64 0.79 -16.83
N SER A 312 17.95 0.91 -15.71
CA SER A 312 16.48 0.84 -15.67
C SER A 312 15.94 2.15 -16.22
N VAL A 313 15.01 2.06 -17.15
CA VAL A 313 14.33 3.25 -17.68
C VAL A 313 13.31 3.65 -16.64
N GLU A 314 13.56 4.74 -15.91
CA GLU A 314 12.56 5.36 -15.04
C GLU A 314 11.40 5.84 -15.91
N LEU A 315 10.20 5.29 -15.70
CA LEU A 315 9.01 5.81 -16.37
C LEU A 315 8.61 7.14 -15.73
N LEU A 316 7.87 7.95 -16.48
CA LEU A 316 7.29 9.21 -16.00
C LEU A 316 5.78 9.03 -15.83
N ALA A 317 5.27 9.21 -14.63
CA ALA A 317 3.88 9.01 -14.27
C ALA A 317 3.00 10.20 -14.70
N ILE A 318 1.84 9.93 -15.30
CA ILE A 318 0.81 10.92 -15.62
C ILE A 318 -0.30 10.79 -14.58
N SER A 319 -0.63 11.88 -13.87
CA SER A 319 -1.72 11.92 -12.88
C SER A 319 -2.47 13.24 -12.98
N GLU A 320 -3.32 13.36 -14.01
CA GLU A 320 -3.93 14.64 -14.35
C GLU A 320 -5.45 14.59 -14.28
N LEU A 321 -6.03 15.55 -13.56
CA LEU A 321 -7.47 15.80 -13.52
C LEU A 321 -7.77 17.18 -14.12
N VAL A 322 -7.95 17.22 -15.44
CA VAL A 322 -8.04 18.47 -16.21
C VAL A 322 -9.49 18.88 -16.47
N PRO A 323 -9.84 20.19 -16.49
CA PRO A 323 -11.17 20.62 -16.93
C PRO A 323 -11.52 20.07 -18.32
N TYR A 324 -12.67 19.42 -18.45
CA TYR A 324 -13.15 18.90 -19.73
C TYR A 324 -13.79 20.03 -20.54
N VAL A 325 -13.61 20.00 -21.86
CA VAL A 325 -14.24 20.96 -22.78
C VAL A 325 -15.21 20.21 -23.69
N ALA A 326 -16.48 20.59 -23.66
CA ALA A 326 -17.51 20.01 -24.51
C ALA A 326 -17.14 20.14 -26.00
N GLY A 327 -17.39 19.07 -26.76
CA GLY A 327 -17.00 18.98 -28.18
C GLY A 327 -15.57 18.49 -28.42
N THR A 328 -14.86 18.04 -27.37
CA THR A 328 -13.63 17.28 -27.53
C THR A 328 -13.91 16.01 -28.33
N ALA A 329 -13.14 15.80 -29.40
CA ALA A 329 -13.19 14.62 -30.26
C ALA A 329 -11.86 13.84 -30.24
N ARG A 330 -10.82 14.43 -29.61
CA ARG A 330 -9.50 13.82 -29.45
C ARG A 330 -8.79 14.40 -28.24
N VAL A 331 -8.16 13.53 -27.46
CA VAL A 331 -7.24 13.89 -26.38
C VAL A 331 -5.83 13.51 -26.80
N ASP A 332 -4.94 14.49 -26.85
CA ASP A 332 -3.53 14.28 -27.14
C ASP A 332 -2.69 14.40 -25.87
N VAL A 333 -1.74 13.47 -25.71
CA VAL A 333 -0.61 13.62 -24.79
C VAL A 333 0.58 14.09 -25.63
N GLU A 334 1.02 15.32 -25.37
CA GLU A 334 2.19 15.92 -26.01
C GLU A 334 3.35 15.98 -25.01
N GLY A 335 4.57 15.82 -25.52
CA GLY A 335 5.81 15.99 -24.76
C GLY A 335 6.73 17.03 -25.42
N PRO A 336 7.97 17.17 -24.92
CA PRO A 336 8.92 18.18 -25.38
C PRO A 336 9.21 18.15 -26.90
N SER A 337 9.07 16.97 -27.52
CA SER A 337 9.33 16.72 -28.94
C SER A 337 8.07 16.72 -29.82
N GLY A 338 6.89 16.96 -29.24
CA GLY A 338 5.61 16.99 -29.94
C GLY A 338 4.63 15.91 -29.47
N LEU A 339 3.74 15.47 -30.38
CA LEU A 339 2.69 14.50 -30.07
C LEU A 339 3.27 13.12 -29.73
N LEU A 340 2.89 12.57 -28.57
CA LEU A 340 3.28 11.23 -28.14
C LEU A 340 2.14 10.21 -28.35
N LYS A 341 0.90 10.59 -27.99
CA LYS A 341 -0.27 9.71 -28.06
C LYS A 341 -1.54 10.50 -28.34
N SER A 342 -2.48 9.90 -29.08
CA SER A 342 -3.84 10.39 -29.23
C SER A 342 -4.85 9.33 -28.78
N VAL A 343 -5.91 9.76 -28.10
CA VAL A 343 -7.11 8.99 -27.80
C VAL A 343 -8.28 9.65 -28.53
N LEU A 344 -9.06 8.88 -29.27
CA LEU A 344 -10.22 9.35 -30.03
C LEU A 344 -11.42 8.48 -29.68
N ALA A 345 -12.61 9.08 -29.73
CA ALA A 345 -13.89 8.36 -29.76
C ALA A 345 -14.86 9.10 -30.70
N GLY A 346 -16.02 8.50 -30.93
CA GLY A 346 -17.18 9.11 -31.56
C GLY A 346 -17.69 10.33 -30.81
N SER A 347 -18.86 10.81 -31.21
CA SER A 347 -19.48 12.02 -30.67
C SER A 347 -20.43 11.79 -29.51
N ASN A 348 -20.84 10.54 -29.29
CA ASN A 348 -21.87 10.18 -28.33
C ASN A 348 -21.26 9.53 -27.09
N SER A 349 -21.75 9.91 -25.92
CA SER A 349 -21.30 9.30 -24.67
C SER A 349 -21.95 7.93 -24.46
N PRO A 350 -21.24 6.97 -23.84
CA PRO A 350 -21.81 5.68 -23.53
C PRO A 350 -22.90 5.78 -22.47
N THR A 351 -23.81 4.81 -22.47
CA THR A 351 -24.86 4.64 -21.45
C THR A 351 -24.67 3.32 -20.72
N VAL A 352 -25.02 3.27 -19.43
CA VAL A 352 -24.87 2.07 -18.60
C VAL A 352 -26.14 1.86 -17.77
N ASN A 353 -26.58 0.60 -17.70
CA ASN A 353 -27.64 0.15 -16.81
C ASN A 353 -27.15 -1.06 -16.03
N VAL A 354 -27.04 -0.92 -14.71
CA VAL A 354 -26.62 -2.02 -13.82
C VAL A 354 -27.81 -2.94 -13.60
N THR A 355 -27.64 -4.22 -13.92
CA THR A 355 -28.69 -5.24 -13.88
C THR A 355 -28.64 -6.11 -12.63
N SER A 356 -27.47 -6.20 -11.97
CA SER A 356 -27.31 -6.86 -10.68
C SER A 356 -26.23 -6.14 -9.88
N PRO A 357 -26.44 -5.88 -8.57
CA PRO A 357 -27.68 -6.12 -7.80
C PRO A 357 -28.88 -5.28 -8.27
N ALA A 358 -30.08 -5.86 -8.24
CA ALA A 358 -31.31 -5.22 -8.71
C ALA A 358 -32.04 -4.43 -7.60
N GLY A 359 -31.80 -4.79 -6.34
CA GLY A 359 -32.30 -4.09 -5.15
C GLY A 359 -32.95 -5.04 -4.13
N GLY A 360 -32.68 -4.79 -2.84
CA GLY A 360 -33.23 -5.52 -1.71
C GLY A 360 -32.50 -6.83 -1.38
N GLU A 361 -31.48 -7.22 -2.15
CA GLU A 361 -30.67 -8.40 -1.86
C GLU A 361 -29.91 -8.26 -0.53
N VAL A 362 -29.60 -9.40 0.09
CA VAL A 362 -28.70 -9.50 1.23
C VAL A 362 -27.58 -10.46 0.85
N PHE A 363 -26.35 -9.97 0.75
CA PHE A 363 -25.20 -10.77 0.33
C PHE A 363 -24.39 -11.22 1.54
N SER A 364 -24.47 -12.50 1.90
CA SER A 364 -23.67 -13.12 2.98
C SER A 364 -22.65 -14.16 2.47
N GLY A 365 -22.45 -14.24 1.15
CA GLY A 365 -21.45 -15.11 0.54
C GLY A 365 -20.09 -14.45 0.50
N SER A 366 -19.05 -15.19 0.07
CA SER A 366 -17.69 -14.66 -0.09
C SER A 366 -17.47 -13.85 -1.37
N THR A 367 -18.45 -13.80 -2.26
CA THR A 367 -18.38 -13.04 -3.51
C THR A 367 -19.71 -12.38 -3.85
N ILE A 368 -19.63 -11.29 -4.61
CA ILE A 368 -20.77 -10.57 -5.18
C ILE A 368 -20.53 -10.41 -6.68
N THR A 369 -21.50 -10.84 -7.49
CA THR A 369 -21.46 -10.63 -8.94
C THR A 369 -22.21 -9.36 -9.31
N VAL A 370 -21.49 -8.43 -9.94
CA VAL A 370 -22.05 -7.20 -10.51
C VAL A 370 -22.20 -7.40 -12.02
N THR A 371 -23.38 -7.12 -12.56
CA THR A 371 -23.67 -7.24 -14.01
C THR A 371 -24.31 -5.97 -14.53
N TRP A 372 -24.03 -5.63 -15.79
CA TRP A 372 -24.59 -4.46 -16.45
C TRP A 372 -24.83 -4.68 -17.94
N THR A 373 -25.59 -3.77 -18.53
CA THR A 373 -25.67 -3.57 -19.98
C THR A 373 -25.17 -2.17 -20.29
N ALA A 374 -24.45 -2.01 -21.40
CA ALA A 374 -23.99 -0.71 -21.87
C ALA A 374 -24.21 -0.56 -23.37
N ASN A 375 -24.35 0.68 -23.82
CA ASN A 375 -24.52 1.01 -25.23
C ASN A 375 -23.75 2.28 -25.57
N ASP A 376 -23.01 2.21 -26.67
CA ASP A 376 -22.46 3.35 -27.37
C ASP A 376 -23.08 3.43 -28.77
N SER A 377 -23.61 4.59 -29.16
CA SER A 377 -24.31 4.69 -30.45
C SER A 377 -23.38 4.81 -31.66
N ASP A 378 -22.12 5.17 -31.43
CA ASP A 378 -21.10 5.29 -32.47
C ASP A 378 -20.29 3.99 -32.60
N GLY A 379 -20.44 3.08 -31.62
CA GLY A 379 -19.88 1.73 -31.66
C GLY A 379 -18.44 1.66 -31.15
N ASP A 380 -18.02 2.68 -30.39
CA ASP A 380 -16.69 2.72 -29.79
C ASP A 380 -16.50 1.56 -28.77
N PRO A 381 -15.29 0.98 -28.68
CA PRO A 381 -14.98 0.01 -27.64
C PRO A 381 -15.12 0.64 -26.26
N LEU A 382 -15.84 -0.04 -25.36
CA LEU A 382 -16.05 0.43 -24.00
C LEU A 382 -15.14 -0.28 -23.01
N THR A 383 -14.61 0.50 -22.07
CA THR A 383 -14.01 0.00 -20.83
C THR A 383 -14.86 0.39 -19.64
N PHE A 384 -14.79 -0.39 -18.56
CA PHE A 384 -15.61 -0.19 -17.37
C PHE A 384 -14.79 -0.19 -16.08
N SER A 385 -15.25 0.64 -15.13
CA SER A 385 -14.79 0.63 -13.74
C SER A 385 -15.99 0.49 -12.81
N VAL A 386 -15.82 -0.24 -11.72
CA VAL A 386 -16.87 -0.51 -10.73
C VAL A 386 -16.47 0.10 -9.40
N GLN A 387 -17.39 0.87 -8.84
CA GLN A 387 -17.28 1.43 -7.50
C GLN A 387 -18.35 0.89 -6.57
N TYR A 388 -18.00 0.79 -5.29
CA TYR A 388 -18.85 0.37 -4.21
C TYR A 388 -19.10 1.54 -3.25
N SER A 389 -20.31 1.61 -2.69
CA SER A 389 -20.68 2.56 -1.65
C SER A 389 -21.45 1.82 -0.55
N PRO A 390 -21.02 1.88 0.72
CA PRO A 390 -21.76 1.32 1.85
C PRO A 390 -22.84 2.27 2.40
N ASP A 391 -22.89 3.52 1.93
CA ASP A 391 -23.60 4.64 2.55
C ASP A 391 -24.57 5.35 1.59
N ASN A 392 -25.19 4.59 0.70
CA ASN A 392 -26.19 5.05 -0.27
C ASN A 392 -25.67 6.16 -1.20
N GLY A 393 -24.38 6.12 -1.51
CA GLY A 393 -23.70 6.95 -2.50
C GLY A 393 -23.06 8.21 -1.96
N ALA A 394 -22.90 8.35 -0.64
CA ALA A 394 -22.21 9.49 -0.04
C ALA A 394 -20.67 9.38 -0.21
N SER A 395 -20.12 8.17 -0.10
CA SER A 395 -18.74 7.83 -0.44
C SER A 395 -18.69 6.70 -1.48
N TRP A 396 -17.61 6.68 -2.27
CA TRP A 396 -17.39 5.62 -3.25
C TRP A 396 -15.94 5.14 -3.25
N GLU A 397 -15.77 3.83 -3.12
CA GLU A 397 -14.49 3.13 -3.29
C GLU A 397 -14.42 2.45 -4.66
N MET A 398 -13.25 2.46 -5.29
CA MET A 398 -13.04 1.69 -6.52
C MET A 398 -12.66 0.24 -6.24
N VAL A 399 -13.54 -0.68 -6.64
CA VAL A 399 -13.42 -2.13 -6.39
C VAL A 399 -13.01 -2.94 -7.63
N ALA A 400 -13.18 -2.40 -8.84
CA ALA A 400 -12.62 -2.97 -10.07
C ALA A 400 -12.42 -1.87 -11.14
N GLN A 401 -11.49 -2.09 -12.07
CA GLN A 401 -11.20 -1.15 -13.17
C GLN A 401 -10.71 -1.86 -14.43
N ASP A 402 -10.68 -1.12 -15.54
CA ASP A 402 -10.18 -1.55 -16.85
C ASP A 402 -10.82 -2.86 -17.36
N LEU A 403 -12.11 -3.03 -17.07
CA LEU A 403 -12.89 -4.18 -17.52
C LEU A 403 -13.37 -3.99 -18.96
N THR A 404 -13.41 -5.06 -19.75
CA THR A 404 -13.96 -5.06 -21.12
C THR A 404 -15.23 -5.91 -21.26
N GLY A 405 -15.59 -6.65 -20.21
CA GLY A 405 -16.81 -7.45 -20.14
C GLY A 405 -18.01 -6.66 -19.60
N ASN A 406 -19.10 -7.37 -19.34
CA ASN A 406 -20.36 -6.83 -18.81
C ASN A 406 -20.70 -7.37 -17.41
N SER A 407 -19.72 -7.99 -16.75
CA SER A 407 -19.84 -8.59 -15.45
C SER A 407 -18.49 -8.62 -14.76
N VAL A 408 -18.50 -8.53 -13.42
CA VAL A 408 -17.34 -8.81 -12.57
C VAL A 408 -17.79 -9.57 -11.32
N VAL A 409 -16.95 -10.49 -10.86
CA VAL A 409 -17.11 -11.16 -9.56
C VAL A 409 -16.15 -10.48 -8.59
N LEU A 410 -16.70 -9.88 -7.54
CA LEU A 410 -15.94 -9.18 -6.51
C LEU A 410 -15.88 -10.05 -5.27
N ASP A 411 -14.71 -10.14 -4.66
CA ASP A 411 -14.53 -10.76 -3.35
C ASP A 411 -15.07 -9.80 -2.28
N THR A 412 -15.85 -10.32 -1.32
CA THR A 412 -16.40 -9.52 -0.22
C THR A 412 -15.33 -8.99 0.72
N ILE A 413 -14.10 -9.50 0.66
CA ILE A 413 -12.96 -8.94 1.39
C ILE A 413 -12.64 -7.48 1.01
N ASN A 414 -13.16 -6.99 -0.11
CA ASN A 414 -13.05 -5.59 -0.54
C ASN A 414 -14.37 -4.80 -0.38
N ILE A 415 -15.39 -5.37 0.27
CA ILE A 415 -16.74 -4.81 0.31
C ILE A 415 -17.16 -4.63 1.77
N ALA A 416 -16.91 -3.45 2.33
CA ALA A 416 -17.33 -3.08 3.67
C ALA A 416 -18.86 -3.17 3.85
N ALA A 417 -19.33 -3.56 5.03
CA ALA A 417 -20.74 -3.57 5.35
C ALA A 417 -21.33 -2.15 5.37
N GLY A 418 -22.59 -2.05 4.93
CA GLY A 418 -23.37 -0.83 5.00
C GLY A 418 -24.52 -0.96 6.01
N GLN A 419 -25.19 0.16 6.28
CA GLN A 419 -26.50 0.07 6.93
C GLN A 419 -27.48 -0.72 6.04
N PRO A 420 -28.51 -1.37 6.62
CA PRO A 420 -29.45 -2.16 5.84
C PRO A 420 -30.02 -1.40 4.66
N ASN A 421 -29.91 -2.01 3.47
CA ASN A 421 -30.39 -1.46 2.20
C ASN A 421 -29.79 -0.09 1.82
N GLN A 422 -28.51 0.14 2.15
CA GLN A 422 -27.75 1.33 1.74
C GLN A 422 -26.59 1.03 0.81
N SER A 423 -26.15 -0.22 0.71
CA SER A 423 -25.04 -0.60 -0.18
C SER A 423 -25.43 -0.43 -1.65
N ARG A 424 -24.50 0.08 -2.46
CA ARG A 424 -24.68 0.30 -3.91
C ARG A 424 -23.42 0.03 -4.70
N PHE A 425 -23.60 -0.39 -5.96
CA PHE A 425 -22.56 -0.32 -6.97
C PHE A 425 -22.85 0.79 -7.98
N ARG A 426 -21.79 1.40 -8.48
CA ARG A 426 -21.80 2.30 -9.63
C ARG A 426 -20.82 1.76 -10.67
N VAL A 427 -21.32 1.54 -11.87
CA VAL A 427 -20.50 1.13 -13.02
C VAL A 427 -20.32 2.34 -13.91
N TRP A 428 -19.06 2.71 -14.15
CA TRP A 428 -18.66 3.68 -15.16
C TRP A 428 -18.34 2.98 -16.45
N ALA A 429 -18.69 3.59 -17.57
CA ALA A 429 -18.23 3.24 -18.90
C ALA A 429 -17.46 4.42 -19.49
N SER A 430 -16.37 4.10 -20.20
CA SER A 430 -15.63 5.05 -21.02
C SER A 430 -15.49 4.52 -22.43
N ASP A 431 -15.65 5.40 -23.41
CA ASP A 431 -15.27 5.20 -24.81
C ASP A 431 -13.85 5.71 -25.12
N GLY A 432 -13.17 6.27 -24.10
CA GLY A 432 -11.84 6.89 -24.18
C GLY A 432 -11.85 8.40 -23.98
N ILE A 433 -12.91 9.14 -24.31
CA ILE A 433 -12.95 10.61 -24.13
C ILE A 433 -14.29 11.14 -23.60
N HIS A 434 -15.31 10.28 -23.51
CA HIS A 434 -16.59 10.49 -22.86
C HIS A 434 -16.81 9.43 -21.80
N SER A 435 -17.77 9.68 -20.91
CA SER A 435 -18.14 8.71 -19.90
C SER A 435 -19.63 8.71 -19.60
N GLY A 436 -20.12 7.52 -19.26
CA GLY A 436 -21.46 7.30 -18.72
C GLY A 436 -21.37 6.48 -17.45
N SER A 437 -22.40 6.54 -16.61
CA SER A 437 -22.47 5.66 -15.44
C SER A 437 -23.89 5.21 -15.15
N GLY A 438 -23.99 4.06 -14.49
CA GLY A 438 -25.24 3.48 -13.99
C GLY A 438 -25.06 3.00 -12.56
N MET A 439 -26.12 3.04 -11.76
CA MET A 439 -26.12 2.58 -10.37
C MET A 439 -27.01 1.36 -10.19
N SER A 440 -26.61 0.45 -9.31
CA SER A 440 -27.43 -0.68 -8.88
C SER A 440 -28.64 -0.22 -8.04
N GLY A 441 -29.60 -1.12 -7.86
CA GLY A 441 -30.54 -1.00 -6.74
C GLY A 441 -29.79 -1.05 -5.40
N PRO A 442 -30.37 -0.48 -4.32
CA PRO A 442 -29.77 -0.60 -2.99
C PRO A 442 -29.86 -2.04 -2.49
N PHE A 443 -28.83 -2.54 -1.82
CA PHE A 443 -28.80 -3.87 -1.23
C PHE A 443 -28.17 -3.83 0.17
N THR A 444 -28.08 -4.97 0.84
CA THR A 444 -27.48 -5.10 2.17
C THR A 444 -26.24 -5.99 2.11
N VAL A 445 -25.14 -5.48 2.64
CA VAL A 445 -23.95 -6.27 3.01
C VAL A 445 -23.96 -6.37 4.54
N PRO A 446 -24.14 -7.57 5.12
CA PRO A 446 -24.08 -7.78 6.57
C PRO A 446 -22.70 -7.45 7.15
N ASN A 447 -22.65 -7.25 8.46
CA ASN A 447 -21.41 -7.06 9.21
C ASN A 447 -20.43 -8.21 9.00
N HIS A 448 -19.16 -7.88 8.78
CA HIS A 448 -18.07 -8.84 8.77
C HIS A 448 -17.45 -8.94 10.17
N PRO A 449 -17.12 -10.15 10.67
CA PRO A 449 -16.29 -10.24 11.86
C PRO A 449 -14.89 -9.68 11.59
N PRO A 450 -14.22 -9.15 12.62
CA PRO A 450 -12.84 -8.70 12.47
C PRO A 450 -11.91 -9.88 12.14
N THR A 451 -10.71 -9.55 11.68
CA THR A 451 -9.56 -10.45 11.62
C THR A 451 -8.58 -10.04 12.71
N VAL A 452 -7.93 -11.01 13.35
CA VAL A 452 -6.85 -10.76 14.31
C VAL A 452 -5.78 -11.84 14.17
N THR A 453 -4.52 -11.42 14.09
CA THR A 453 -3.35 -12.28 13.96
C THR A 453 -2.30 -11.84 14.96
N ILE A 454 -1.78 -12.76 15.78
CA ILE A 454 -0.63 -12.50 16.65
C ILE A 454 0.63 -12.46 15.79
N THR A 455 1.33 -11.32 15.77
CA THR A 455 2.64 -11.17 15.14
C THR A 455 3.78 -11.48 16.11
N LEU A 456 3.58 -11.18 17.41
CA LEU A 456 4.51 -11.54 18.47
C LEU A 456 3.82 -11.98 19.77
N PRO A 457 4.44 -12.91 20.53
CA PRO A 457 5.68 -13.61 20.22
C PRO A 457 5.49 -14.68 19.13
N ALA A 458 6.61 -15.17 18.57
CA ALA A 458 6.57 -16.38 17.76
C ALA A 458 6.03 -17.57 18.56
N HIS A 459 5.43 -18.55 17.87
CA HIS A 459 4.88 -19.75 18.50
C HIS A 459 5.92 -20.51 19.33
N ASP A 460 5.46 -21.05 20.47
CA ASP A 460 6.22 -21.91 21.38
C ASP A 460 7.47 -21.25 22.01
N VAL A 461 7.42 -19.93 22.21
CA VAL A 461 8.49 -19.20 22.90
C VAL A 461 8.60 -19.66 24.37
N SER A 462 9.84 -19.78 24.84
CA SER A 462 10.15 -19.97 26.27
C SER A 462 10.89 -18.76 26.81
N VAL A 463 10.38 -18.18 27.89
CA VAL A 463 10.92 -17.00 28.56
C VAL A 463 11.17 -17.28 30.03
N THR A 464 12.14 -16.57 30.64
CA THR A 464 12.34 -16.65 32.09
C THR A 464 11.37 -15.72 32.82
N ILE A 465 11.06 -16.01 34.08
CA ILE A 465 10.32 -15.09 34.94
C ILE A 465 10.96 -13.69 34.91
N SER A 466 10.12 -12.64 34.93
CA SER A 466 10.52 -11.23 34.81
C SER A 466 11.08 -10.80 33.46
N GLN A 467 11.27 -11.71 32.50
CA GLN A 467 11.56 -11.31 31.13
C GLN A 467 10.31 -10.66 30.52
N THR A 468 10.48 -9.47 29.94
CA THR A 468 9.39 -8.80 29.20
C THR A 468 9.04 -9.61 27.96
N VAL A 469 7.76 -9.95 27.84
CA VAL A 469 7.14 -10.52 26.64
C VAL A 469 6.44 -9.40 25.89
N ALA A 470 6.83 -9.19 24.63
CA ALA A 470 6.08 -8.36 23.71
C ALA A 470 4.88 -9.15 23.19
N LEU A 471 3.69 -8.59 23.31
CA LEU A 471 2.46 -9.11 22.70
C LEU A 471 2.06 -8.13 21.60
N GLU A 472 2.07 -8.59 20.37
CA GLU A 472 1.69 -7.79 19.22
C GLU A 472 0.69 -8.54 18.36
N ALA A 473 -0.35 -7.83 17.94
CA ALA A 473 -1.35 -8.37 17.03
C ALA A 473 -1.78 -7.34 16.01
N GLU A 474 -2.03 -7.80 14.80
CA GLU A 474 -2.70 -7.02 13.77
C GLU A 474 -4.18 -7.36 13.79
N ALA A 475 -5.00 -6.37 14.12
CA ALA A 475 -6.46 -6.49 14.15
C ALA A 475 -7.08 -5.52 13.14
N TYR A 476 -7.85 -6.07 12.21
CA TYR A 476 -8.45 -5.32 11.12
C TYR A 476 -9.84 -5.83 10.83
N ASP A 477 -10.73 -4.90 10.54
CA ASP A 477 -12.08 -5.18 10.13
C ASP A 477 -12.40 -4.35 8.89
N ILE A 478 -12.86 -5.00 7.83
CA ILE A 478 -13.14 -4.32 6.55
C ILE A 478 -14.25 -3.26 6.69
N ASP A 479 -15.10 -3.36 7.71
CA ASP A 479 -16.20 -2.44 7.95
C ASP A 479 -15.77 -1.13 8.63
N GLN A 480 -14.61 -1.11 9.29
CA GLN A 480 -14.12 0.04 10.09
C GLN A 480 -12.64 0.42 9.82
N GLY A 481 -11.85 -0.46 9.22
CA GLY A 481 -10.40 -0.33 9.02
C GLY A 481 -9.56 -0.94 10.15
N THR A 482 -8.39 -0.35 10.40
CA THR A 482 -7.55 -0.69 11.57
C THR A 482 -8.35 -0.50 12.85
N MET A 483 -8.32 -1.49 13.73
CA MET A 483 -9.10 -1.46 14.97
C MET A 483 -8.42 -0.63 16.05
N ASP A 484 -9.23 0.11 16.81
CA ASP A 484 -8.76 0.88 17.97
C ASP A 484 -8.22 -0.05 19.07
N ASP A 485 -7.20 0.42 19.81
CA ASP A 485 -6.59 -0.33 20.91
C ASP A 485 -7.59 -0.79 21.97
N ALA A 486 -8.65 -0.01 22.22
CA ALA A 486 -9.69 -0.34 23.18
C ALA A 486 -10.52 -1.57 22.78
N SER A 487 -10.53 -1.92 21.49
CA SER A 487 -11.26 -3.04 20.91
C SER A 487 -10.45 -4.35 20.89
N ILE A 488 -9.18 -4.29 21.26
CA ILE A 488 -8.24 -5.42 21.27
C ILE A 488 -7.93 -5.78 22.72
N GLN A 489 -8.23 -6.99 23.16
CA GLN A 489 -8.02 -7.46 24.52
C GLN A 489 -7.13 -8.69 24.57
N TRP A 490 -6.17 -8.69 25.49
CA TRP A 490 -5.26 -9.82 25.72
C TRP A 490 -5.56 -10.52 27.04
N THR A 491 -5.65 -11.85 27.01
CA THR A 491 -5.84 -12.66 28.22
C THR A 491 -4.89 -13.85 28.27
N SER A 492 -4.63 -14.34 29.49
CA SER A 492 -3.93 -15.59 29.74
C SER A 492 -4.82 -16.53 30.56
N ASN A 493 -4.76 -17.82 30.25
CA ASN A 493 -5.39 -18.88 31.06
C ASN A 493 -4.89 -18.93 32.53
N LEU A 494 -3.70 -18.40 32.84
CA LEU A 494 -3.14 -18.38 34.20
C LEU A 494 -3.32 -17.03 34.90
N ASP A 495 -3.10 -15.93 34.18
CA ASP A 495 -3.04 -14.59 34.77
C ASP A 495 -4.30 -13.74 34.53
N GLY A 496 -5.24 -14.22 33.72
CA GLY A 496 -6.45 -13.47 33.39
C GLY A 496 -6.18 -12.33 32.41
N LEU A 497 -6.77 -11.15 32.63
CA LEU A 497 -6.62 -9.98 31.76
C LEU A 497 -5.19 -9.43 31.81
N LEU A 498 -4.53 -9.39 30.66
CA LEU A 498 -3.18 -8.84 30.51
C LEU A 498 -3.20 -7.35 30.11
N GLY A 499 -4.20 -6.93 29.33
CA GLY A 499 -4.35 -5.53 28.91
C GLY A 499 -5.19 -5.38 27.64
N THR A 500 -5.17 -4.17 27.08
CA THR A 500 -5.82 -3.81 25.81
C THR A 500 -4.86 -3.06 24.91
N GLY A 501 -4.95 -3.29 23.60
CA GLY A 501 -4.12 -2.63 22.58
C GLY A 501 -3.44 -3.60 21.62
N ALA A 502 -3.07 -3.09 20.45
CA ALA A 502 -2.34 -3.86 19.44
C ALA A 502 -0.92 -4.23 19.88
N GLN A 503 -0.31 -3.45 20.80
CA GLN A 503 1.03 -3.69 21.32
C GLN A 503 1.04 -3.59 22.86
N LEU A 504 1.50 -4.65 23.53
CA LEU A 504 1.70 -4.69 24.98
C LEU A 504 3.10 -5.21 25.33
N SER A 505 3.64 -4.74 26.46
CA SER A 505 4.86 -5.27 27.07
C SER A 505 4.54 -5.84 28.45
N ILE A 506 4.57 -7.16 28.59
CA ILE A 506 4.20 -7.87 29.83
C ILE A 506 5.44 -8.48 30.48
N ALA A 507 5.83 -7.97 31.65
CA ALA A 507 6.98 -8.50 32.41
C ALA A 507 6.58 -9.32 33.65
N SER A 508 5.28 -9.57 33.84
CA SER A 508 4.72 -10.11 35.08
C SER A 508 4.00 -11.44 34.91
N LEU A 509 4.25 -12.18 33.82
CA LEU A 509 3.65 -13.49 33.64
C LEU A 509 4.11 -14.46 34.74
N THR A 510 3.18 -15.22 35.31
CA THR A 510 3.49 -16.22 36.34
C THR A 510 4.26 -17.41 35.75
N PRO A 511 5.08 -18.16 36.52
CA PRO A 511 5.70 -19.37 35.98
C PRO A 511 4.67 -20.43 35.59
N GLY A 512 4.74 -20.94 34.36
CA GLY A 512 3.81 -21.91 33.83
C GLY A 512 3.69 -21.86 32.30
N GLN A 513 2.82 -22.71 31.76
CA GLN A 513 2.46 -22.68 30.35
C GLN A 513 1.21 -21.79 30.18
N HIS A 514 1.39 -20.67 29.47
CA HIS A 514 0.31 -19.76 29.12
C HIS A 514 -0.20 -20.06 27.72
N THR A 515 -1.52 -20.20 27.59
CA THR A 515 -2.22 -19.90 26.36
C THR A 515 -2.62 -18.43 26.43
N VAL A 516 -1.86 -17.60 25.72
CA VAL A 516 -2.16 -16.17 25.58
C VAL A 516 -3.14 -16.02 24.41
N THR A 517 -4.25 -15.35 24.65
CA THR A 517 -5.32 -15.12 23.68
C THR A 517 -5.47 -13.64 23.42
N VAL A 518 -5.45 -13.23 22.16
CA VAL A 518 -5.92 -11.91 21.73
C VAL A 518 -7.35 -12.03 21.23
N MET A 519 -8.19 -11.06 21.55
CA MET A 519 -9.56 -10.96 21.06
C MET A 519 -9.81 -9.55 20.54
N ALA A 520 -10.26 -9.45 19.29
CA ALA A 520 -10.73 -8.22 18.68
C ALA A 520 -12.26 -8.22 18.65
N THR A 521 -12.90 -7.12 19.05
CA THR A 521 -14.36 -6.95 19.00
C THR A 521 -14.74 -5.72 18.17
N ASP A 522 -15.57 -5.89 17.15
CA ASP A 522 -16.02 -4.78 16.32
C ASP A 522 -17.11 -3.91 16.97
N ASP A 523 -17.48 -2.82 16.30
CA ASP A 523 -18.49 -1.86 16.77
C ASP A 523 -19.93 -2.42 16.79
N LYS A 524 -20.15 -3.59 16.17
CA LYS A 524 -21.43 -4.32 16.10
C LYS A 524 -21.42 -5.59 16.97
N GLY A 525 -20.35 -5.84 17.71
CA GLY A 525 -20.17 -6.91 18.67
C GLY A 525 -19.71 -8.26 18.09
N ALA A 526 -19.31 -8.35 16.82
CA ALA A 526 -18.67 -9.57 16.32
C ALA A 526 -17.21 -9.63 16.78
N GLN A 527 -16.68 -10.86 16.88
CA GLN A 527 -15.40 -11.11 17.53
C GLN A 527 -14.54 -12.07 16.73
N ALA A 528 -13.23 -11.88 16.82
CA ALA A 528 -12.23 -12.84 16.37
C ALA A 528 -11.15 -13.00 17.44
N THR A 529 -10.52 -14.16 17.45
CA THR A 529 -9.49 -14.51 18.42
C THR A 529 -8.32 -15.22 17.75
N ASP A 530 -7.14 -15.00 18.28
CA ASP A 530 -5.95 -15.78 17.96
C ASP A 530 -5.20 -16.13 19.27
N THR A 531 -4.39 -17.19 19.24
CA THR A 531 -3.72 -17.72 20.44
C THR A 531 -2.28 -18.12 20.19
N VAL A 532 -1.45 -17.88 21.19
CA VAL A 532 -0.04 -18.29 21.19
C VAL A 532 0.33 -18.97 22.52
N LEU A 533 1.20 -19.98 22.44
CA LEU A 533 1.76 -20.64 23.61
C LEU A 533 3.03 -19.93 24.06
N VAL A 534 3.07 -19.55 25.34
CA VAL A 534 4.22 -18.94 26.00
C VAL A 534 4.57 -19.78 27.23
N THR A 535 5.77 -20.33 27.28
CA THR A 535 6.27 -21.06 28.46
C THR A 535 7.12 -20.13 29.32
N VAL A 536 6.65 -19.84 30.53
CA VAL A 536 7.39 -19.04 31.50
C VAL A 536 8.07 -19.98 32.48
N VAL A 537 9.40 -20.05 32.42
CA VAL A 537 10.19 -20.84 33.37
C VAL A 537 10.56 -19.97 34.58
N GLY A 538 10.49 -20.54 35.78
CA GLY A 538 10.98 -19.87 36.98
C GLY A 538 12.48 -19.58 36.89
N ASP A 539 12.99 -18.76 37.81
CA ASP A 539 14.42 -18.53 37.92
C ASP A 539 15.15 -19.88 38.00
N VAL A 540 16.18 -20.04 37.18
CA VAL A 540 17.15 -21.11 37.38
C VAL A 540 17.77 -20.88 38.75
N THR A 541 17.44 -21.74 39.72
CA THR A 541 18.20 -21.81 40.96
C THR A 541 19.66 -21.99 40.58
N PRO A 542 20.58 -21.08 40.95
CA PRO A 542 21.98 -21.26 40.66
C PRO A 542 22.40 -22.63 41.20
N PRO A 543 23.26 -23.39 40.48
CA PRO A 543 23.73 -24.66 40.99
C PRO A 543 24.30 -24.48 42.40
N ALA A 544 24.16 -25.52 43.25
CA ALA A 544 24.57 -25.49 44.65
C ALA A 544 26.08 -25.19 44.86
N GLU A 545 26.87 -25.18 43.79
CA GLU A 545 28.26 -24.74 43.76
C GLU A 545 28.34 -23.34 43.14
N PRO A 546 29.09 -22.39 43.73
CA PRO A 546 29.19 -21.02 43.24
C PRO A 546 29.74 -21.00 41.81
N VAL A 547 28.89 -20.67 40.84
CA VAL A 547 29.35 -20.25 39.52
C VAL A 547 29.79 -18.79 39.65
N ILE A 548 31.10 -18.57 39.60
CA ILE A 548 31.68 -17.22 39.50
C ILE A 548 31.34 -16.69 38.11
N ILE A 549 30.37 -15.79 38.03
CA ILE A 549 30.07 -15.02 36.82
C ILE A 549 30.94 -13.76 36.86
N TYR A 550 31.89 -13.65 35.93
CA TYR A 550 32.64 -12.41 35.71
C TYR A 550 31.81 -11.46 34.85
N LEU A 551 31.18 -10.47 35.49
CA LEU A 551 30.60 -9.32 34.80
C LEU A 551 31.71 -8.30 34.54
N PRO A 552 32.04 -7.95 33.27
CA PRO A 552 32.94 -6.85 33.00
C PRO A 552 32.24 -5.54 33.35
N ILE A 553 32.54 -5.00 34.54
CA ILE A 553 32.15 -3.64 34.92
C ILE A 553 33.25 -2.71 34.42
N ILE A 554 32.94 -1.89 33.42
CA ILE A 554 33.78 -0.74 33.06
C ILE A 554 33.44 0.39 34.04
N VAL A 555 34.24 0.54 35.10
CA VAL A 555 34.20 1.73 35.94
C VAL A 555 35.12 2.78 35.32
N ARG A 556 34.57 3.90 34.86
CA ARG A 556 35.39 5.07 34.46
C ARG A 556 35.53 6.03 35.65
N PRO A 557 36.73 6.55 35.93
CA PRO A 557 36.99 7.56 36.96
C PRO A 557 36.43 8.94 36.62
#